data_AF-A0A2E7DBA9-F1
#
_entry.id   AF-A0A2E7DBA9-F1
#
_cell.length_a   1.000
_cell.length_b   1.000
_cell.length_c   1.000
_cell.angle_alpha   90.00
_cell.angle_beta   90.00
_cell.angle_gamma   90.00
#
_symmetry.space_group_name_H-M   'P 1'
#
loop_
_entity.id
_entity.type
_entity.pdbx_description
1 polymer ?
#
loop_
_entity_poly.entity_id
_entity_poly.type
_entity_poly.pdbx_seq_one_letter_code
_entity_poly.pdbx_strand_id
1 'polypeptide(L)'
;MNRFRPSQEFERTIYLPIIRDEAQPGPATLRNVFDFAQPSELTGKRNVTAVPTQALFLMNSPTVKKHAAALAKRMKQETDETKRMRLLWLTLLNRPITDEERAEAFDFLSVSGDNAWTELCHALLASNEFLMKL
;
A
#
# COMPACT_ATOMS: atom_id res chain seq x y z
N MET A 1 -9.45 -6.57 28.83
CA MET A 1 -9.09 -7.98 28.59
C MET A 1 -8.68 -8.11 27.14
N ASN A 2 -7.40 -8.30 26.82
CA ASN A 2 -6.93 -8.36 25.44
C ASN A 2 -7.41 -9.69 24.82
N ARG A 3 -8.45 -9.64 23.97
CA ARG A 3 -9.13 -10.82 23.40
C ARG A 3 -8.38 -11.45 22.21
N PHE A 4 -7.22 -10.93 21.84
CA PHE A 4 -6.47 -11.34 20.66
C PHE A 4 -5.32 -12.29 21.00
N ARG A 5 -5.14 -13.32 20.15
CA ARG A 5 -3.99 -14.21 20.22
C ARG A 5 -2.78 -13.52 19.57
N PRO A 6 -1.56 -13.65 20.11
CA PRO A 6 -0.37 -13.06 19.51
C PRO A 6 -0.13 -13.46 18.03
N SER A 7 -0.57 -14.65 17.62
CA SER A 7 -0.46 -15.10 16.23
C SER A 7 -1.25 -14.24 15.23
N GLN A 8 -2.33 -13.61 15.68
CA GLN A 8 -3.28 -12.90 14.80
C GLN A 8 -2.69 -11.65 14.16
N GLU A 9 -1.58 -11.11 14.66
CA GLU A 9 -0.84 -10.03 13.99
C GLU A 9 -0.26 -10.47 12.64
N PHE A 10 0.04 -11.77 12.50
CA PHE A 10 0.66 -12.34 11.29
C PHE A 10 -0.34 -13.04 10.38
N GLU A 11 -1.62 -13.06 10.75
CA GLU A 11 -2.69 -13.64 9.95
C GLU A 11 -3.16 -12.61 8.92
N ARG A 12 -3.49 -13.06 7.69
CA ARG A 12 -4.08 -12.17 6.69
C ARG A 12 -5.37 -11.59 7.25
N THR A 13 -5.61 -10.30 7.03
CA THR A 13 -6.80 -9.60 7.54
C THR A 13 -8.11 -10.31 7.19
N ILE A 14 -8.20 -11.06 6.08
CA ILE A 14 -9.39 -11.87 5.72
C ILE A 14 -9.75 -12.97 6.73
N TYR A 15 -8.77 -13.49 7.50
CA TYR A 15 -8.99 -14.55 8.48
C TYR A 15 -9.27 -14.04 9.89
N LEU A 16 -9.17 -12.73 10.12
CA LEU A 16 -9.46 -12.13 11.42
C LEU A 16 -10.96 -12.11 11.69
N PRO A 17 -11.41 -12.35 12.93
CA PRO A 17 -12.82 -12.26 13.29
C PRO A 17 -13.38 -10.88 12.94
N ILE A 18 -14.68 -10.83 12.66
CA ILE A 18 -15.40 -9.60 12.33
C ILE A 18 -16.40 -9.31 13.44
N ILE A 19 -16.35 -8.11 14.01
CA ILE A 19 -17.37 -7.61 14.94
C ILE A 19 -18.51 -7.01 14.10
N ARG A 20 -19.76 -7.33 14.43
CA ARG A 20 -20.92 -6.98 13.60
C ARG A 20 -21.30 -5.51 13.69
N ASP A 21 -21.35 -4.98 14.90
CA ASP A 21 -22.01 -3.68 15.19
C ASP A 21 -21.03 -2.61 15.71
N GLU A 22 -19.71 -2.86 15.66
CA GLU A 22 -18.69 -1.95 16.18
C GLU A 22 -17.42 -1.93 15.31
N ALA A 23 -16.54 -0.94 15.57
CA ALA A 23 -15.24 -0.83 14.93
C ALA A 23 -14.38 -2.09 15.18
N GLN A 24 -13.60 -2.47 14.16
CA GLN A 24 -12.76 -3.66 14.20
C GLN A 24 -11.53 -3.42 15.11
N PRO A 25 -11.32 -4.18 16.19
CA PRO A 25 -10.22 -3.91 17.13
C PRO A 25 -8.95 -4.68 16.77
N GLY A 26 -7.84 -4.29 17.39
CA GLY A 26 -6.56 -4.99 17.33
C GLY A 26 -6.00 -5.10 15.90
N PRO A 27 -5.56 -6.30 15.45
CA PRO A 27 -4.96 -6.46 14.13
C PRO A 27 -5.95 -6.18 12.98
N ALA A 28 -7.26 -6.15 13.26
CA ALA A 28 -8.29 -5.86 12.28
C ALA A 28 -8.57 -4.36 12.10
N THR A 29 -7.94 -3.47 12.87
CA THR A 29 -8.18 -2.01 12.83
C THR A 29 -7.94 -1.38 11.46
N LEU A 30 -7.10 -2.00 10.62
CA LEU A 30 -6.92 -1.60 9.22
C LEU A 30 -8.25 -1.52 8.43
N ARG A 31 -9.22 -2.39 8.73
CA ARG A 31 -10.55 -2.40 8.11
C ARG A 31 -11.29 -1.09 8.33
N ASN A 32 -11.10 -0.43 9.47
CA ASN A 32 -11.76 0.83 9.78
C ASN A 32 -11.23 2.01 8.95
N VAL A 33 -10.08 1.87 8.29
CA VAL A 33 -9.45 2.92 7.49
C VAL A 33 -9.85 2.83 6.01
N PHE A 34 -10.00 1.62 5.47
CA PHE A 34 -10.16 1.37 4.03
C PHE A 34 -11.56 0.87 3.65
N ASP A 35 -12.58 1.70 3.90
CA ASP A 35 -13.96 1.53 3.42
C ASP A 35 -14.52 0.09 3.56
N PHE A 36 -14.22 -0.57 4.69
CA PHE A 36 -14.74 -1.90 4.98
C PHE A 36 -16.26 -1.85 5.18
N ALA A 37 -16.99 -2.71 4.46
CA ALA A 37 -18.43 -2.83 4.59
C ALA A 37 -18.79 -3.44 5.95
N GLN A 38 -19.50 -2.68 6.79
CA GLN A 38 -19.93 -3.17 8.09
C GLN A 38 -21.03 -4.23 7.92
N PRO A 39 -20.95 -5.40 8.59
CA PRO A 39 -21.95 -6.45 8.43
C PRO A 39 -23.35 -6.08 8.93
N SER A 40 -23.46 -5.05 9.76
CA SER A 40 -24.74 -4.48 10.23
C SER A 40 -25.44 -3.63 9.17
N GLU A 41 -24.74 -3.26 8.10
CA GLU A 41 -25.23 -2.36 7.05
C GLU A 41 -25.42 -3.11 5.73
N LEU A 42 -26.48 -2.77 4.99
CA LEU A 42 -26.67 -3.26 3.63
C LEU A 42 -25.73 -2.51 2.68
N THR A 43 -24.65 -3.15 2.25
CA THR A 43 -23.69 -2.55 1.29
C THR A 43 -23.80 -3.23 -0.08
N GLY A 44 -24.39 -2.54 -1.06
CA GLY A 44 -24.53 -3.07 -2.43
C GLY A 44 -23.22 -3.06 -3.25
N LYS A 45 -22.33 -2.11 -2.96
CA LYS A 45 -20.98 -2.00 -3.55
C LYS A 45 -20.06 -1.35 -2.52
N ARG A 46 -18.80 -1.79 -2.46
CA ARG A 46 -17.79 -1.14 -1.62
C ARG A 46 -17.57 0.29 -2.10
N ASN A 47 -17.69 1.27 -1.20
CA ASN A 47 -17.30 2.63 -1.48
C ASN A 47 -15.79 2.69 -1.77
N VAL A 48 -15.42 3.46 -2.78
CA VAL A 48 -14.03 3.75 -3.12
C VAL A 48 -13.83 5.22 -2.82
N THR A 49 -13.10 5.52 -1.76
CA THR A 49 -12.78 6.89 -1.38
C THR A 49 -11.27 7.12 -1.42
N ALA A 50 -10.86 8.39 -1.45
CA ALA A 50 -9.49 8.83 -1.21
C ALA A 50 -9.52 9.90 -0.11
N VAL A 51 -9.97 9.49 1.08
CA VAL A 51 -10.03 10.39 2.22
C VAL A 51 -8.63 10.67 2.80
N PRO A 52 -8.39 11.86 3.37
CA PRO A 52 -7.08 12.21 3.91
C PRO A 52 -6.52 11.22 4.93
N THR A 53 -7.39 10.54 5.70
CA THR A 53 -6.98 9.53 6.69
C THR A 53 -6.35 8.30 6.04
N GLN A 54 -6.82 7.87 4.87
CA GLN A 54 -6.25 6.76 4.11
C GLN A 54 -4.87 7.13 3.54
N ALA A 55 -4.74 8.32 2.94
CA ALA A 55 -3.47 8.83 2.46
C ALA A 55 -2.45 8.97 3.61
N LEU A 56 -2.88 9.53 4.74
CA LEU A 56 -2.02 9.69 5.93
C LEU A 56 -1.58 8.34 6.49
N PHE A 57 -2.44 7.32 6.45
CA PHE A 57 -2.07 5.96 6.81
C PHE A 57 -0.98 5.42 5.89
N LEU A 58 -1.12 5.53 4.57
CA LEU A 58 -0.12 5.03 3.61
C LEU A 58 1.24 5.73 3.77
N MET A 59 1.23 7.04 4.03
CA MET A 59 2.45 7.83 4.26
C MET A 59 3.15 7.48 5.58
N ASN A 60 2.39 7.25 6.66
CA ASN A 60 2.98 7.14 8.00
C ASN A 60 3.10 5.71 8.53
N SER A 61 2.40 4.74 7.94
CA SER A 61 2.38 3.36 8.41
C SER A 61 3.78 2.72 8.37
N PRO A 62 4.31 2.24 9.51
CA PRO A 62 5.57 1.50 9.56
C PRO A 62 5.55 0.25 8.68
N THR A 63 4.38 -0.40 8.59
CA THR A 63 4.18 -1.59 7.75
C THR A 63 4.34 -1.25 6.27
N VAL A 64 3.77 -0.14 5.80
CA VAL A 64 3.92 0.31 4.40
C VAL A 64 5.38 0.65 4.10
N LYS A 65 6.06 1.35 5.02
CA LYS A 65 7.51 1.65 4.89
C LYS A 65 8.36 0.36 4.81
N LYS A 66 8.05 -0.65 5.63
CA LYS A 66 8.72 -1.96 5.58
C LYS A 66 8.50 -2.66 4.23
N HIS A 67 7.28 -2.61 3.71
CA HIS A 67 6.99 -3.16 2.38
C HIS A 67 7.69 -2.40 1.25
N ALA A 68 7.78 -1.08 1.33
CA ALA A 68 8.54 -0.27 0.38
C ALA A 68 10.03 -0.67 0.35
N ALA A 69 10.66 -0.85 1.50
CA ALA A 69 12.05 -1.29 1.59
C ALA A 69 12.24 -2.72 1.04
N ALA A 70 11.32 -3.64 1.33
CA ALA A 70 11.36 -5.00 0.79
C ALA A 70 11.17 -5.02 -0.74
N LEU A 71 10.28 -4.17 -1.26
CA LEU A 71 10.05 -4.01 -2.69
C LEU A 71 11.28 -3.43 -3.38
N ALA A 72 11.89 -2.38 -2.83
CA ALA A 72 13.13 -1.81 -3.35
C ALA A 72 14.25 -2.85 -3.40
N LYS A 73 14.40 -3.69 -2.36
CA LYS A 73 15.35 -4.81 -2.36
C LYS A 73 15.07 -5.82 -3.47
N ARG A 74 13.79 -6.12 -3.74
CA ARG A 74 13.39 -7.00 -4.86
C ARG A 74 13.71 -6.36 -6.21
N MET A 75 13.46 -5.07 -6.38
CA MET A 75 13.74 -4.36 -7.64
C MET A 75 15.25 -4.29 -7.94
N LYS A 76 16.12 -4.24 -6.93
CA LYS A 76 17.58 -4.30 -7.11
C LYS A 76 18.10 -5.58 -7.77
N GLN A 77 17.28 -6.64 -7.86
CA GLN A 77 17.65 -7.89 -8.55
C GLN A 77 17.71 -7.73 -10.08
N GLU A 78 16.95 -6.80 -10.64
CA GLU A 78 17.02 -6.46 -12.07
C GLU A 78 18.15 -5.44 -12.27
N THR A 79 19.13 -5.72 -13.12
CA THR A 79 20.30 -4.86 -13.34
C THR A 79 20.02 -3.73 -14.33
N ASP A 80 19.10 -3.93 -15.26
CA ASP A 80 18.71 -2.94 -16.26
C ASP A 80 17.70 -1.96 -15.65
N GLU A 81 18.09 -0.68 -15.53
CA GLU A 81 17.26 0.34 -14.89
C GLU A 81 15.93 0.57 -15.61
N THR A 82 15.91 0.50 -16.94
CA THR A 82 14.68 0.68 -17.72
C THR A 82 13.73 -0.49 -17.48
N LYS A 83 14.26 -1.72 -17.47
CA LYS A 83 13.44 -2.91 -17.15
C LYS A 83 12.99 -2.90 -15.70
N ARG A 84 13.84 -2.47 -14.77
CA ARG A 84 13.53 -2.34 -13.35
C ARG A 84 12.37 -1.37 -13.14
N MET A 85 12.40 -0.21 -13.79
CA MET A 85 11.34 0.79 -13.74
C MET A 85 10.03 0.23 -14.29
N ARG A 86 10.07 -0.40 -15.47
CA ARG A 86 8.90 -1.05 -16.06
C ARG A 86 8.31 -2.14 -15.14
N LEU A 87 9.17 -2.95 -14.51
CA LEU A 87 8.76 -4.00 -13.58
C LEU A 87 8.09 -3.41 -12.34
N LEU A 88 8.60 -2.30 -11.80
CA LEU A 88 8.03 -1.62 -10.64
C LEU A 88 6.60 -1.13 -10.92
N TRP A 89 6.39 -0.43 -12.04
CA TRP A 89 5.05 0.04 -12.45
C TRP A 89 4.08 -1.10 -12.71
N LEU A 90 4.53 -2.17 -13.37
CA LEU A 90 3.69 -3.35 -13.56
C LEU A 90 3.35 -4.04 -12.22
N THR A 91 4.28 -4.06 -11.27
CA THR A 91 4.08 -4.72 -9.97
C THR A 91 3.12 -3.94 -9.08
N LEU A 92 3.23 -2.60 -9.03
CA LEU A 92 2.42 -1.77 -8.13
C LEU A 92 1.14 -1.26 -8.79
N LEU A 93 1.26 -0.75 -10.02
CA LEU A 93 0.18 -0.07 -10.71
C LEU A 93 -0.46 -0.94 -11.79
N ASN A 94 0.04 -2.15 -12.06
CA ASN A 94 -0.51 -3.07 -13.06
C ASN A 94 -0.79 -2.40 -14.42
N ARG A 95 0.17 -1.60 -14.88
CA ARG A 95 0.21 -0.99 -16.22
C ARG A 95 1.66 -0.66 -16.60
N PRO A 96 1.98 -0.47 -17.89
CA PRO A 96 3.29 0.05 -18.27
C PRO A 96 3.47 1.49 -17.75
N ILE A 97 4.74 1.83 -17.47
CA ILE A 97 5.19 3.19 -17.21
C ILE A 97 5.12 4.02 -18.50
N THR A 98 4.73 5.29 -18.43
CA THR A 98 4.79 6.21 -19.57
C THR A 98 6.18 6.84 -19.74
N ASP A 99 6.40 7.52 -20.85
CA ASP A 99 7.69 8.15 -21.13
C ASP A 99 7.94 9.34 -20.18
N GLU A 100 6.89 10.09 -19.84
CA GLU A 100 6.93 11.21 -18.88
C GLU A 100 7.25 10.73 -17.47
N GLU A 101 6.53 9.72 -16.97
CA GLU A 101 6.75 9.15 -15.64
C GLU A 101 8.14 8.57 -15.48
N ARG A 102 8.68 7.99 -16.56
CA ARG A 102 10.04 7.48 -16.57
C ARG A 102 11.05 8.62 -16.43
N ALA A 103 10.85 9.73 -17.12
CA ALA A 103 11.71 10.91 -16.98
C ALA A 103 11.66 11.46 -15.54
N GLU A 104 10.46 11.68 -15.00
CA GLU A 104 10.27 12.16 -13.63
C GLU A 104 10.89 11.21 -12.59
N ALA A 105 10.75 9.90 -12.78
CA ALA A 105 11.32 8.92 -11.88
C ALA A 105 12.85 8.91 -11.93
N PHE A 106 13.46 9.07 -13.11
CA PHE A 106 14.91 9.20 -13.22
C PHE A 106 15.42 10.48 -12.56
N ASP A 107 14.73 11.61 -12.78
CA ASP A 107 15.07 12.88 -12.13
C ASP A 107 14.99 12.74 -10.61
N PHE A 108 13.92 12.12 -10.08
CA PHE A 108 13.79 11.84 -8.66
C PHE A 108 14.94 10.96 -8.11
N LEU A 109 15.27 9.88 -8.82
CA LEU A 109 16.35 8.98 -8.43
C LEU A 109 17.73 9.66 -8.40
N SER A 110 17.95 10.65 -9.27
CA SER A 110 19.21 11.41 -9.30
C SER A 110 19.40 12.33 -8.08
N VAL A 111 18.31 12.77 -7.45
CA VAL A 111 18.32 13.71 -6.31
C VAL A 111 18.31 12.98 -4.96
N SER A 112 17.60 11.85 -4.85
CA SER A 112 17.29 11.21 -3.55
C SER A 112 18.37 10.30 -2.95
N GLY A 113 19.57 10.20 -3.55
CA GLY A 113 20.71 9.49 -2.96
C GLY A 113 20.50 7.98 -2.70
N ASP A 114 21.14 7.44 -1.65
CA ASP A 114 21.23 5.98 -1.41
C ASP A 114 19.88 5.28 -1.16
N ASN A 115 18.88 6.01 -0.69
CA ASN A 115 17.54 5.50 -0.37
C ASN A 115 16.48 5.78 -1.45
N ALA A 116 16.87 6.38 -2.58
CA ALA A 116 15.95 6.84 -3.61
C ALA A 116 14.94 5.78 -4.08
N TRP A 117 15.39 4.53 -4.26
CA TRP A 117 14.50 3.44 -4.66
C TRP A 117 13.45 3.08 -3.61
N THR A 118 13.80 3.15 -2.32
CA THR A 118 12.86 2.90 -1.22
C THR A 118 11.82 4.01 -1.15
N GLU A 119 12.25 5.26 -1.30
CA GLU A 119 11.36 6.42 -1.31
C GLU A 119 10.44 6.40 -2.53
N LEU A 120 10.95 6.07 -3.73
CA LEU A 120 10.13 5.92 -4.93
C LEU A 120 9.07 4.82 -4.75
N CYS A 121 9.45 3.66 -4.20
CA CYS A 121 8.50 2.59 -3.89
C CYS A 121 7.44 3.07 -2.89
N HIS A 122 7.82 3.83 -1.87
CA HIS A 122 6.90 4.36 -0.87
C HIS A 122 5.96 5.41 -1.47
N ALA A 123 6.46 6.31 -2.31
CA ALA A 123 5.66 7.31 -3.02
C ALA A 123 4.61 6.66 -3.91
N LEU A 124 4.98 5.63 -4.67
CA LEU A 124 4.03 4.88 -5.50
C LEU A 124 2.98 4.13 -4.66
N LEU A 125 3.38 3.51 -3.53
CA LEU A 125 2.45 2.85 -2.60
C LEU A 125 1.50 3.84 -1.90
N ALA A 126 1.90 5.10 -1.74
CA ALA A 126 1.08 6.16 -1.18
C ALA A 126 0.28 6.93 -2.25
N SER A 127 0.44 6.59 -3.52
CA SER A 127 -0.25 7.28 -4.62
C SER A 127 -1.74 6.96 -4.64
N ASN A 128 -2.50 7.95 -5.10
CA ASN A 128 -3.93 7.78 -5.35
C ASN A 128 -4.23 6.69 -6.38
N GLU A 129 -3.36 6.52 -7.39
CA GLU A 129 -3.52 5.49 -8.39
C GLU A 129 -3.42 4.08 -7.79
N PHE A 130 -2.50 3.89 -6.84
CA PHE A 130 -2.41 2.64 -6.10
C PHE A 130 -3.64 2.39 -5.22
N LEU A 131 -4.15 3.43 -4.56
CA LEU A 131 -5.29 3.33 -3.64
C LEU A 131 -6.64 3.10 -4.35
N MET A 132 -6.89 3.83 -5.43
CA MET A 132 -8.23 3.97 -6.01
C MET A 132 -8.53 3.06 -7.20
N LYS A 133 -7.60 2.17 -7.59
CA LYS A 133 -7.75 1.44 -8.86
C LYS A 133 -9.10 0.70 -8.93
N LEU A 134 -9.92 1.13 -9.89
CA LEU A 134 -11.26 0.66 -10.26
C LEU A 134 -11.19 -0.67 -11.02
#